data_AF-A0A1J8REU6-F1
#
_entry.id   AF-A0A1J8REU6-F1
#
_cell.length_a   1.000
_cell.length_b   1.000
_cell.length_c   1.000
_cell.angle_alpha   90.00
_cell.angle_beta   90.00
_cell.angle_gamma   90.00
#
_symmetry.space_group_name_H-M   'P 1'
#
loop_
_entity.id
_entity.type
_entity.pdbx_description
1 polymer ?
#
loop_
_entity_poly.entity_id
_entity_poly.type
_entity_poly.pdbx_seq_one_letter_code
_entity_poly.pdbx_strand_id
1 'polypeptide(L)'
;MQPKFNVRMTEYTLPLNKTRLLFLEAQPHENDAAAPPNLSNSILNPIGTVVQVTLKSRSASPSKKELAMFAIEKQDITTAIETLMLMHLNGSDKLPKHVVIRDRLLGYTLVGERKKWTYGQRKQFYWGGHPLRSGEDKWVFYFETVKPQVNEAA
;
A
#
# COMPACT_ATOMS: atom_id res chain seq x y z
N MET A 1 -17.59 -6.70 -22.66
CA MET A 1 -17.60 -5.33 -22.13
C MET A 1 -16.45 -5.24 -21.13
N GLN A 2 -15.38 -4.51 -21.44
CA GLN A 2 -14.27 -4.31 -20.48
C GLN A 2 -14.58 -3.07 -19.63
N PRO A 3 -14.47 -3.14 -18.29
CA PRO A 3 -14.60 -1.95 -17.46
C PRO A 3 -13.41 -1.02 -17.75
N LYS A 4 -13.71 0.18 -18.27
CA LYS A 4 -12.73 1.26 -18.38
C LYS A 4 -12.56 1.90 -17.00
N PHE A 5 -11.59 1.42 -16.23
CA PHE A 5 -11.13 2.13 -15.05
C PHE A 5 -10.35 3.36 -15.50
N ASN A 6 -11.02 4.50 -15.54
CA ASN A 6 -10.44 5.78 -15.91
C ASN A 6 -10.02 6.50 -14.61
N VAL A 7 -8.96 6.01 -13.97
CA VAL A 7 -8.40 6.67 -12.79
C VAL A 7 -7.44 7.75 -13.29
N ARG A 8 -7.94 8.99 -13.38
CA ARG A 8 -7.06 10.17 -13.43
C ARG A 8 -6.48 10.40 -12.04
N MET A 9 -5.50 9.58 -11.65
CA MET A 9 -4.65 9.90 -10.50
C MET A 9 -3.65 10.97 -10.95
N THR A 10 -3.76 12.16 -10.39
CA THR A 10 -2.58 12.98 -10.13
C THR A 10 -1.50 12.07 -9.56
N GLU A 11 -0.28 12.07 -10.12
CA GLU A 11 0.79 11.11 -9.81
C GLU A 11 1.14 11.10 -8.30
N TYR A 12 0.40 10.30 -7.55
CA TYR A 12 0.61 10.09 -6.13
C TYR A 12 1.80 9.16 -5.95
N THR A 13 2.68 9.50 -5.01
CA THR A 13 3.78 8.64 -4.61
C THR A 13 3.87 8.57 -3.09
N LEU A 14 4.21 7.38 -2.59
CA LEU A 14 4.50 7.17 -1.19
C LEU A 14 5.82 7.87 -0.84
N PRO A 15 5.84 8.85 0.08
CA PRO A 15 7.06 9.53 0.43
C PRO A 15 7.95 8.64 1.30
N LEU A 16 9.26 8.64 1.03
CA LEU A 16 10.26 7.99 1.85
C LEU A 16 10.27 8.57 3.27
N ASN A 17 10.49 7.69 4.26
CA ASN A 17 10.52 8.00 5.70
C ASN A 17 9.22 8.60 6.25
N LYS A 18 8.08 8.28 5.64
CA LYS A 18 6.77 8.75 6.09
C LYS A 18 5.76 7.62 6.22
N THR A 19 4.82 7.83 7.12
CA THR A 19 3.61 7.01 7.24
C THR A 19 2.48 7.65 6.44
N ARG A 20 1.69 6.84 5.76
CA ARG A 20 0.48 7.23 5.03
C ARG A 20 -0.65 6.27 5.34
N LEU A 21 -1.86 6.79 5.21
CA LEU A 21 -3.08 5.99 5.16
C LEU A 21 -3.44 5.83 3.70
N LEU A 22 -3.52 4.60 3.23
CA LEU A 22 -4.01 4.26 1.90
C LEU A 22 -5.48 3.91 2.01
N PHE A 23 -6.30 4.57 1.19
CA PHE A 23 -7.70 4.23 1.01
C PHE A 23 -7.81 3.30 -0.20
N LEU A 24 -8.40 2.13 0.01
CA LEU A 24 -8.74 1.19 -1.05
C LEU A 24 -10.25 1.03 -1.09
N GLU A 25 -10.84 1.35 -2.24
CA GLU A 25 -12.28 1.25 -2.47
C GLU A 25 -12.73 -0.21 -2.35
N ALA A 26 -13.87 -0.43 -1.70
CA ALA A 26 -14.47 -1.75 -1.64
C ALA A 26 -14.93 -2.14 -3.05
N GLN A 27 -14.49 -3.30 -3.55
CA GLN A 27 -15.09 -3.85 -4.76
C GLN A 27 -16.55 -4.22 -4.43
N PRO A 28 -17.53 -3.85 -5.27
CA PRO A 28 -18.90 -4.28 -5.06
C PRO A 28 -18.95 -5.81 -5.11
N HIS A 29 -19.43 -6.44 -4.03
CA HIS A 29 -19.76 -7.86 -4.09
C HIS A 29 -20.99 -8.01 -5.00
N GLU A 30 -20.89 -8.82 -6.07
CA GLU A 30 -21.99 -9.05 -7.03
C GLU A 30 -23.31 -9.50 -6.37
N ASN A 31 -23.28 -9.97 -5.12
CA ASN A 31 -24.46 -10.38 -4.36
C ASN A 31 -25.25 -9.22 -3.71
N ASP A 32 -24.75 -7.99 -3.74
CA ASP A 32 -25.48 -6.81 -3.22
C ASP A 32 -26.47 -6.22 -4.25
N ALA A 33 -26.52 -6.74 -5.47
CA ALA A 33 -27.37 -6.26 -6.56
C ALA A 33 -28.88 -6.59 -6.39
N ALA A 34 -29.26 -7.34 -5.36
CA ALA A 34 -30.63 -7.82 -5.16
C ALA A 34 -31.45 -7.05 -4.10
N ALA A 35 -30.85 -6.12 -3.35
CA ALA A 35 -31.59 -5.36 -2.34
C ALA A 35 -32.11 -4.02 -2.91
N PRO A 36 -33.40 -3.67 -2.73
CA PRO A 36 -33.93 -2.37 -3.17
C PRO A 36 -33.16 -1.22 -2.49
N PRO A 37 -32.98 -0.08 -3.17
CA PRO A 37 -32.18 1.04 -2.65
C PRO A 37 -32.95 1.75 -1.54
N ASN A 38 -32.89 1.24 -0.32
CA ASN A 38 -33.19 2.04 0.86
C ASN A 38 -32.01 3.01 1.06
N LEU A 39 -32.17 4.23 0.54
CA LEU A 39 -31.22 5.34 0.59
C LEU A 39 -30.73 5.67 2.02
N SER A 40 -31.42 5.20 3.06
CA SER A 40 -31.08 5.39 4.46
C SER A 40 -29.93 4.50 4.97
N ASN A 41 -29.69 3.32 4.37
CA ASN A 41 -28.65 2.39 4.86
C ASN A 41 -27.28 2.56 4.18
N SER A 42 -27.23 3.28 3.05
CA SER A 42 -25.99 3.53 2.29
C SER A 42 -24.94 4.34 3.07
N ILE A 43 -25.38 5.26 3.93
CA ILE A 43 -24.49 6.16 4.70
C ILE A 43 -23.74 5.39 5.80
N LEU A 44 -24.25 4.24 6.25
CA LEU A 44 -23.64 3.45 7.32
C LEU A 44 -22.70 2.36 6.81
N ASN A 45 -22.78 2.00 5.53
CA ASN A 45 -21.95 0.98 4.94
C ASN A 45 -20.57 1.55 4.58
N PRO A 46 -19.48 0.94 5.04
CA PRO A 46 -18.16 1.43 4.68
C PRO A 46 -17.90 1.33 3.19
N ILE A 47 -17.50 2.44 2.57
CA ILE A 47 -17.24 2.51 1.11
C ILE A 47 -15.87 1.96 0.72
N GLY A 48 -15.06 1.57 1.70
CA GLY A 48 -13.74 1.00 1.48
C GLY A 48 -13.01 0.73 2.78
N THR A 49 -11.73 0.37 2.62
CA THR A 49 -10.83 0.03 3.71
C THR A 49 -9.65 0.98 3.71
N VAL A 50 -9.26 1.45 4.90
CA VAL A 50 -8.04 2.22 5.10
C VAL A 50 -6.95 1.33 5.72
N VAL A 51 -5.73 1.40 5.19
CA VAL A 51 -4.57 0.69 5.71
C VAL A 51 -3.44 1.68 5.99
N GLN A 52 -2.74 1.48 7.12
CA GLN A 52 -1.54 2.23 7.41
C GLN A 52 -0.33 1.59 6.72
N VAL A 53 0.36 2.37 5.90
CA VAL A 53 1.60 2.00 5.23
C VAL A 53 2.70 2.97 5.62
N THR A 54 3.87 2.44 5.94
CA THR A 54 5.06 3.23 6.21
C THR A 54 6.16 2.84 5.24
N LEU A 55 6.70 3.79 4.50
CA LEU A 55 7.88 3.57 3.66
C LEU A 55 9.08 4.21 4.35
N LYS A 56 10.15 3.45 4.53
CA LYS A 56 11.39 3.89 5.18
C LYS A 56 12.58 3.55 4.31
N SER A 57 13.63 4.35 4.38
CA SER A 57 14.96 3.84 4.05
C SER A 57 15.36 2.80 5.09
N ARG A 58 16.09 1.77 4.65
CA ARG A 58 16.75 0.83 5.56
C ARG A 58 17.86 1.51 6.36
N SER A 59 18.52 2.51 5.77
CA SER A 59 19.53 3.33 6.42
C SER A 59 18.89 4.49 7.18
N ALA A 60 19.35 4.74 8.40
CA ALA A 60 18.93 5.93 9.15
C ALA A 60 19.40 7.24 8.46
N SER A 61 20.47 7.15 7.67
CA SER A 61 21.05 8.24 6.88
C SER A 61 21.26 7.76 5.43
N PRO A 62 20.22 7.78 4.59
CA PRO A 62 20.30 7.31 3.21
C PRO A 62 21.32 8.12 2.42
N SER A 63 22.10 7.44 1.57
CA SER A 63 23.10 8.10 0.73
C SER A 63 22.45 8.95 -0.37
N LYS A 64 23.19 9.90 -0.96
CA LYS A 64 22.70 10.65 -2.13
C LYS A 64 22.29 9.72 -3.29
N LYS A 65 23.03 8.63 -3.50
CA LYS A 65 22.73 7.60 -4.51
C LYS A 65 21.40 6.91 -4.23
N GLU A 66 21.15 6.57 -2.96
CA GLU A 66 19.91 5.94 -2.53
C GLU A 66 18.70 6.88 -2.69
N LEU A 67 18.85 8.15 -2.31
CA LEU A 67 17.82 9.16 -2.50
C LEU A 67 17.53 9.42 -3.99
N ALA A 68 18.57 9.46 -4.83
CA ALA A 68 18.42 9.61 -6.26
C ALA A 68 17.70 8.40 -6.87
N MET A 69 18.07 7.17 -6.47
CA MET A 69 17.37 5.96 -6.91
C MET A 69 15.90 5.99 -6.49
N PHE A 70 15.61 6.32 -5.23
CA PHE A 70 14.24 6.46 -4.77
C PHE A 70 13.47 7.52 -5.58
N ALA A 71 14.08 8.66 -5.90
CA ALA A 71 13.41 9.71 -6.67
C ALA A 71 13.03 9.29 -8.09
N ILE A 72 13.81 8.41 -8.70
CA ILE A 72 13.55 7.81 -10.02
C ILE A 72 12.45 6.75 -9.88
N GLU A 73 12.59 5.84 -8.91
CA GLU A 73 11.72 4.65 -8.78
C GLU A 73 10.48 4.83 -7.91
N LYS A 74 10.25 6.02 -7.34
CA LYS A 74 9.12 6.28 -6.43
C LYS A 74 7.77 5.84 -6.98
N GLN A 75 7.56 5.90 -8.29
CA GLN A 75 6.30 5.51 -8.92
C GLN A 75 6.14 3.99 -8.96
N ASP A 76 7.19 3.28 -9.35
CA ASP A 76 7.23 1.82 -9.37
C ASP A 76 7.10 1.26 -7.96
N ILE A 77 7.86 1.80 -7.00
CA ILE A 77 7.79 1.46 -5.57
C ILE A 77 6.36 1.66 -5.03
N THR A 78 5.72 2.78 -5.38
CA THR A 78 4.33 3.06 -4.95
C THR A 78 3.38 2.02 -5.53
N THR A 79 3.48 1.75 -6.83
CA THR A 79 2.64 0.79 -7.54
C THR A 79 2.79 -0.63 -6.97
N ALA A 80 4.02 -1.05 -6.67
CA ALA A 80 4.30 -2.35 -6.07
C ALA A 80 3.67 -2.49 -4.68
N ILE A 81 3.78 -1.44 -3.84
CA ILE A 81 3.18 -1.42 -2.50
C ILE A 81 1.65 -1.42 -2.59
N GLU A 82 1.05 -0.60 -3.43
CA GLU A 82 -0.41 -0.53 -3.62
C GLU A 82 -0.98 -1.86 -4.13
N THR A 83 -0.32 -2.48 -5.10
CA THR A 83 -0.68 -3.81 -5.60
C THR A 83 -0.68 -4.83 -4.47
N LEU A 84 0.35 -4.80 -3.62
CA LEU A 84 0.43 -5.68 -2.46
C LEU A 84 -0.70 -5.41 -1.45
N MET A 85 -1.06 -4.14 -1.21
CA MET A 85 -2.18 -3.80 -0.33
C MET A 85 -3.52 -4.28 -0.90
N LEU A 86 -3.72 -4.15 -2.21
CA LEU A 86 -4.92 -4.64 -2.89
C LEU A 86 -5.04 -6.16 -2.74
N MET A 87 -3.94 -6.90 -2.98
CA MET A 87 -3.88 -8.35 -2.76
C MET A 87 -4.12 -8.71 -1.29
N HIS A 88 -3.57 -7.95 -0.35
CA HIS A 88 -3.71 -8.21 1.08
C HIS A 88 -5.15 -8.10 1.55
N LEU A 89 -5.89 -7.11 1.04
CA LEU A 89 -7.26 -6.83 1.47
C LEU A 89 -8.31 -7.68 0.76
N ASN A 90 -8.07 -8.01 -0.52
CA ASN A 90 -9.05 -8.72 -1.35
C ASN A 90 -8.73 -10.21 -1.51
N GLY A 91 -7.52 -10.65 -1.14
CA GLY A 91 -7.12 -12.04 -1.23
C GLY A 91 -7.82 -12.92 -0.18
N SER A 92 -8.22 -14.12 -0.59
CA SER A 92 -8.76 -15.14 0.32
C SER A 92 -7.73 -15.59 1.36
N ASP A 93 -6.45 -15.58 0.98
CA ASP A 93 -5.33 -15.96 1.84
C ASP A 93 -4.60 -14.75 2.42
N LYS A 94 -4.24 -14.85 3.70
CA LYS A 94 -3.39 -13.86 4.34
C LYS A 94 -1.98 -13.92 3.75
N LEU A 95 -1.55 -12.81 3.14
CA LEU A 95 -0.15 -12.66 2.68
C LEU A 95 0.88 -13.00 3.78
N PRO A 96 2.10 -13.41 3.44
CA PRO A 96 3.15 -13.66 4.42
C PRO A 96 3.43 -12.43 5.30
N LYS A 97 3.93 -12.67 6.53
CA LYS A 97 4.33 -11.58 7.44
C LYS A 97 5.53 -10.78 6.93
N HIS A 98 6.34 -11.38 6.06
CA HIS A 98 7.53 -10.78 5.47
C HIS A 98 7.50 -11.01 3.97
N VAL A 99 7.70 -9.95 3.19
CA VAL A 99 7.74 -9.97 1.73
C VAL A 99 8.99 -9.26 1.26
N VAL A 100 9.59 -9.75 0.18
CA VAL A 100 10.78 -9.13 -0.42
C VAL A 100 10.50 -8.95 -1.90
N ILE A 101 10.45 -7.70 -2.34
CA ILE A 101 10.32 -7.32 -3.74
C ILE A 101 11.70 -6.87 -4.20
N ARG A 102 12.26 -7.57 -5.18
CA ARG A 102 13.58 -7.26 -5.74
C ARG A 102 13.40 -6.84 -7.17
N ASP A 103 13.84 -5.64 -7.50
CA ASP A 103 14.03 -5.26 -8.89
C ASP A 103 15.51 -5.41 -9.24
N ARG A 104 15.81 -6.40 -10.08
CA ARG A 104 17.18 -6.69 -10.52
C ARG A 104 17.68 -5.72 -11.58
N LEU A 105 16.77 -5.09 -12.34
CA LEU A 105 17.11 -4.14 -13.39
C LEU A 105 17.39 -2.76 -12.79
N LEU A 106 16.56 -2.36 -11.83
CA LEU A 106 16.61 -1.05 -11.17
C LEU A 106 17.52 -1.05 -9.93
N GLY A 107 17.92 -2.23 -9.45
CA GLY A 107 18.95 -2.37 -8.42
C GLY A 107 18.49 -1.97 -7.02
N TYR A 108 17.21 -2.14 -6.72
CA TYR A 108 16.65 -1.87 -5.39
C TYR A 108 15.95 -3.10 -4.80
N THR A 109 15.80 -3.09 -3.47
CA THR A 109 15.01 -4.07 -2.72
C THR A 109 14.03 -3.34 -1.81
N LEU A 110 12.79 -3.83 -1.78
CA LEU A 110 11.78 -3.47 -0.79
C LEU A 110 11.50 -4.67 0.10
N VAL A 111 11.73 -4.50 1.40
CA VAL A 111 11.37 -5.50 2.42
C VAL A 111 10.13 -5.02 3.14
N GLY A 112 9.01 -5.72 2.96
CA GLY A 112 7.75 -5.42 3.65
C GLY A 112 7.56 -6.29 4.89
N GLU A 113 7.19 -5.65 6.00
CA GLU A 113 6.81 -6.31 7.26
C GLU A 113 5.35 -6.01 7.58
N ARG A 114 4.54 -7.05 7.71
CA ARG A 114 3.14 -6.97 8.15
C ARG A 114 3.03 -7.09 9.66
N LYS A 115 2.31 -6.16 10.30
CA LYS A 115 2.05 -6.17 11.74
C LYS A 115 0.60 -5.82 12.02
N LYS A 116 0.01 -6.38 13.08
CA LYS A 116 -1.35 -6.03 13.50
C LYS A 116 -1.46 -4.51 13.77
N TRP A 117 -2.53 -3.88 13.29
CA TRP A 117 -2.75 -2.45 13.45
C TRP A 117 -3.72 -2.13 14.60
N THR A 118 -3.33 -2.50 15.82
CA THR A 118 -4.18 -2.34 17.02
C THR A 118 -4.69 -0.91 17.26
N TYR A 119 -3.90 0.11 16.88
CA TYR A 119 -4.32 1.51 16.97
C TYR A 119 -5.45 1.85 16.00
N GLY A 120 -5.34 1.44 14.73
CA GLY A 120 -6.37 1.70 13.71
C GLY A 120 -7.71 1.06 14.06
N GLN A 121 -7.68 -0.13 14.66
CA GLN A 121 -8.87 -0.85 15.12
C GLN A 121 -9.68 -0.11 16.19
N ARG A 122 -9.12 0.94 16.82
CA ARG A 122 -9.80 1.76 17.83
C ARG A 122 -10.23 3.13 17.29
N LYS A 123 -10.12 3.34 15.98
CA LYS A 123 -10.43 4.61 15.34
C LYS A 123 -11.55 4.42 14.32
N GLN A 124 -12.38 5.46 14.21
CA GLN A 124 -13.34 5.60 13.11
C GLN A 124 -12.69 6.44 12.04
N PHE A 125 -12.74 5.95 10.80
CA PHE A 125 -12.17 6.62 9.64
C PHE A 125 -13.29 7.02 8.70
N TYR A 126 -13.14 8.16 8.06
CA TYR A 126 -14.11 8.71 7.13
C TYR A 126 -13.42 9.24 5.88
N TRP A 127 -14.09 9.12 4.74
CA TRP A 127 -13.75 9.81 3.50
C TRP A 127 -14.90 10.76 3.16
N GLY A 128 -14.67 12.07 3.38
CA GLY A 128 -15.78 13.02 3.43
C GLY A 128 -16.78 12.62 4.52
N GLY A 129 -18.04 12.39 4.14
CA GLY A 129 -19.09 11.92 5.05
C GLY A 129 -19.23 10.40 5.16
N HIS A 130 -18.45 9.62 4.40
CA HIS A 130 -18.63 8.18 4.31
C HIS A 130 -17.69 7.42 5.25
N PRO A 131 -18.18 6.43 6.03
CA PRO A 131 -17.33 5.64 6.91
C PRO A 131 -16.39 4.73 6.11
N LEU A 132 -15.24 4.41 6.71
CA LEU A 132 -14.24 3.48 6.19
C LEU A 132 -13.96 2.38 7.22
N ARG A 133 -13.69 1.15 6.76
CA ARG A 133 -13.18 0.07 7.60
C ARG A 133 -11.70 0.28 7.87
N SER A 134 -11.24 0.03 9.09
CA SER A 134 -9.81 -0.06 9.38
C SER A 134 -9.30 -1.45 9.02
N GLY A 135 -8.22 -1.53 8.22
CA GLY A 135 -7.53 -2.78 7.95
C GLY A 135 -6.98 -3.41 9.24
N GLU A 136 -7.00 -4.74 9.32
CA GLU A 136 -6.53 -5.50 10.49
C GLU A 136 -5.04 -5.29 10.76
N ASP A 137 -4.27 -5.16 9.67
CA ASP A 137 -2.82 -5.07 9.66
C ASP A 137 -2.35 -3.72 9.09
N LYS A 138 -1.12 -3.37 9.43
CA LYS A 138 -0.32 -2.28 8.86
C LYS A 138 0.96 -2.85 8.28
N TRP A 139 1.53 -2.11 7.34
CA TRP A 139 2.76 -2.50 6.68
C TRP A 139 3.87 -1.48 6.88
N VAL A 140 5.09 -1.97 7.06
CA VAL A 140 6.31 -1.16 7.00
C VAL A 140 7.19 -1.72 5.90
N PHE A 141 7.49 -0.90 4.90
CA PHE A 141 8.41 -1.22 3.82
C PHE A 141 9.74 -0.53 4.06
N TYR A 142 10.81 -1.28 3.87
CA TYR A 142 12.18 -0.80 3.94
C TYR A 142 12.77 -0.84 2.54
N PHE A 143 13.10 0.33 2.02
CA PHE A 143 13.79 0.54 0.77
C PHE A 143 15.30 0.52 0.99
N GLU A 144 16.02 -0.20 0.14
CA GLU A 144 17.47 -0.15 0.05
C GLU A 144 17.92 -0.35 -1.40
N THR A 145 19.02 0.32 -1.77
CA THR A 145 19.73 -0.02 -3.01
C THR A 145 20.61 -1.23 -2.78
N VAL A 146 20.65 -2.16 -3.73
CA VAL A 146 21.58 -3.28 -3.70
C VAL A 146 23.00 -2.70 -3.69
N LYS A 147 23.78 -2.97 -2.64
CA LYS A 147 25.20 -2.63 -2.65
C LYS A 147 25.82 -3.34 -3.86
N PRO A 148 26.58 -2.66 -4.73
CA PRO A 148 27.41 -3.39 -5.68
C PRO A 148 28.30 -4.30 -4.84
N GLN A 149 28.23 -5.62 -5.09
CA GLN A 149 29.23 -6.53 -4.56
C GLN A 149 30.54 -6.14 -5.25
N VAL A 150 31.33 -5.32 -4.56
CA VAL A 150 32.74 -5.19 -4.87
C VAL A 150 33.33 -6.53 -4.45
N ASN A 151 33.47 -7.44 -5.42
CA ASN A 151 34.36 -8.58 -5.26
C ASN A 151 35.78 -8.01 -5.24
N GLU A 152 36.22 -7.54 -4.06
CA GLU A 152 37.64 -7.53 -3.71
C GLU A 152 38.03 -8.98 -3.45
N ALA A 153 38.40 -9.67 -4.52
CA ALA A 153 39.25 -10.85 -4.44
C ALA A 153 40.48 -10.55 -5.30
N ALA A 154 41.53 -10.11 -4.62
CA ALA A 154 42.91 -10.12 -5.09
C ALA A 154 43.43 -11.57 -5.14
#